data_AF-A0AAV1FV24-F1
#
_entry.id   AF-A0AAV1FV24-F1
#
_cell.length_a   1.000
_cell.length_b   1.000
_cell.length_c   1.000
_cell.angle_alpha   90.00
_cell.angle_beta   90.00
_cell.angle_gamma   90.00
#
_symmetry.space_group_name_H-M   'P 1'
#
loop_
_entity.id
_entity.type
_entity.pdbx_description
1 polymer ?
#
loop_
_entity_poly.entity_id
_entity_poly.type
_entity_poly.pdbx_seq_one_letter_code
_entity_poly.pdbx_strand_id
1 'polypeptide(L)'
;MVSLLYLSEMLFFFLAVPDDLLLALKFVFGSCALQALDLVDQRSVTCVSSPSGRKAFQVMGGSGRLYTCFMSCHFCPCPAFAHTVLRRNEGPLCKHILAVYLCQAMGVTQQESVSDQQMSMLLSGTEIL
;
A
#
# COMPACT_ATOMS: atom_id res chain seq x y z
N MET A 1 7.68 -11.59 -25.86
CA MET A 1 7.57 -12.79 -25.01
C MET A 1 7.64 -12.52 -23.50
N VAL A 2 7.72 -11.26 -23.04
CA VAL A 2 7.71 -10.92 -21.60
C VAL A 2 6.30 -10.60 -21.06
N SER A 3 5.35 -10.26 -21.94
CA SER A 3 4.02 -9.78 -21.56
C SER A 3 3.01 -10.87 -21.14
N LEU A 4 3.23 -12.13 -21.52
CA LEU A 4 2.32 -13.24 -21.19
C LEU A 4 2.62 -13.88 -19.83
N LEU A 5 3.87 -13.84 -19.37
CA LEU A 5 4.24 -14.30 -18.01
C LEU A 5 3.79 -13.30 -16.93
N TYR A 6 3.75 -12.00 -17.25
CA TYR A 6 3.20 -10.98 -16.35
C TYR A 6 1.68 -11.12 -16.15
N LEU A 7 0.93 -11.48 -17.20
CA LEU A 7 -0.50 -11.76 -17.09
C LEU A 7 -0.78 -13.01 -16.24
N SER A 8 0.05 -14.05 -16.33
CA SER A 8 -0.12 -15.25 -15.49
C SER A 8 0.18 -15.01 -14.01
N GLU A 9 1.15 -14.15 -13.67
CA GLU A 9 1.46 -13.80 -12.26
C GLU A 9 0.46 -12.78 -11.67
N MET A 10 0.01 -11.78 -12.44
CA MET A 10 -1.07 -10.86 -12.03
C MET A 10 -2.40 -11.60 -11.85
N LEU A 11 -2.71 -12.57 -12.71
CA LEU A 11 -3.90 -13.41 -12.55
C LEU A 11 -3.78 -14.35 -11.35
N PHE A 12 -2.58 -14.83 -10.98
CA PHE A 12 -2.42 -15.79 -9.88
C PHE A 12 -2.84 -15.25 -8.50
N PHE A 13 -2.65 -13.96 -8.24
CA PHE A 13 -3.03 -13.36 -6.96
C PHE A 13 -4.51 -13.02 -6.86
N PHE A 14 -5.13 -12.56 -7.95
CA PHE A 14 -6.57 -12.32 -8.01
C PHE A 14 -7.39 -13.61 -8.10
N LEU A 15 -6.88 -14.67 -8.74
CA LEU A 15 -7.61 -15.96 -8.86
C LEU A 15 -7.82 -16.69 -7.53
N ALA A 16 -7.10 -16.30 -6.47
CA ALA A 16 -7.15 -16.97 -5.16
C ALA A 16 -8.02 -16.24 -4.13
N VAL A 17 -8.47 -15.00 -4.40
CA VAL A 17 -9.36 -14.29 -3.48
C VAL A 17 -10.80 -14.68 -3.80
N PRO A 18 -11.54 -15.34 -2.89
CA PRO A 18 -12.93 -15.72 -3.15
C PRO A 18 -13.81 -14.50 -3.41
N ASP A 19 -14.78 -14.62 -4.33
CA ASP A 19 -15.69 -13.54 -4.70
C ASP A 19 -16.42 -12.93 -3.49
N ASP A 20 -16.79 -13.75 -2.50
CA ASP A 20 -17.41 -13.29 -1.26
C ASP A 20 -16.51 -12.33 -0.47
N LEU A 21 -15.19 -12.56 -0.49
CA LEU A 21 -14.23 -11.68 0.17
C LEU A 21 -14.02 -10.38 -0.62
N LEU A 22 -14.04 -10.44 -1.95
CA LEU A 22 -14.02 -9.25 -2.81
C LEU A 22 -15.28 -8.40 -2.60
N LEU A 23 -16.45 -9.04 -2.47
CA LEU A 23 -17.71 -8.36 -2.15
C LEU A 23 -17.65 -7.73 -0.76
N ALA A 24 -17.12 -8.43 0.25
CA ALA A 24 -16.94 -7.88 1.59
C ALA A 24 -15.99 -6.68 1.60
N LEU A 25 -14.85 -6.77 0.90
CA LEU A 25 -13.92 -5.64 0.73
C LEU A 25 -14.60 -4.44 0.06
N LYS A 26 -15.36 -4.70 -1.00
CA LYS A 26 -16.12 -3.66 -1.71
C LYS A 26 -17.18 -3.01 -0.82
N PHE A 27 -17.86 -3.80 0.00
CA PHE A 27 -18.87 -3.33 0.95
C PHE A 27 -18.26 -2.41 2.02
N VAL A 28 -17.13 -2.80 2.61
CA VAL A 28 -16.49 -2.05 3.71
C VAL A 28 -15.72 -0.82 3.21
N PHE A 29 -14.96 -0.95 2.11
CA PHE A 29 -14.04 0.10 1.65
C PHE A 29 -14.51 0.82 0.37
N GLY A 30 -15.65 0.43 -0.20
CA GLY A 30 -16.26 1.13 -1.33
C GLY A 30 -15.38 1.18 -2.58
N SER A 31 -15.29 2.35 -3.22
CA SER A 31 -14.44 2.57 -4.41
C SER A 31 -12.93 2.42 -4.11
N CYS A 32 -12.53 2.57 -2.84
CA CYS A 32 -11.15 2.46 -2.38
C CYS A 32 -10.60 1.03 -2.53
N ALA A 33 -11.45 0.01 -2.41
CA ALA A 33 -11.07 -1.41 -2.46
C ALA A 33 -10.39 -1.79 -3.78
N LEU A 34 -11.03 -1.49 -4.92
CA LEU A 34 -10.51 -1.81 -6.24
C LEU A 34 -9.16 -1.12 -6.48
N GLN A 35 -9.06 0.16 -6.12
CA GLN A 35 -7.84 0.94 -6.31
C GLN A 35 -6.69 0.45 -5.41
N ALA A 36 -7.00 -0.14 -4.26
CA ALA A 36 -6.00 -0.76 -3.40
C ALA A 36 -5.52 -2.08 -3.98
N LEU A 37 -6.43 -2.90 -4.50
CA LEU A 37 -6.11 -4.14 -5.22
C LEU A 37 -5.24 -3.88 -6.45
N ASP A 38 -5.54 -2.83 -7.23
CA ASP A 38 -4.69 -2.42 -8.36
C ASP A 38 -3.23 -2.14 -7.95
N LEU A 39 -3.02 -1.54 -6.76
CA LEU A 39 -1.68 -1.27 -6.21
C LEU A 39 -0.98 -2.55 -5.74
N VAL A 40 -1.74 -3.53 -5.24
CA VAL A 40 -1.22 -4.85 -4.86
C VAL A 40 -0.72 -5.59 -6.10
N ASP A 41 -1.53 -5.60 -7.16
CA ASP A 41 -1.19 -6.30 -8.40
C ASP A 41 0.05 -5.70 -9.07
N GLN A 42 0.20 -4.37 -8.99
CA GLN A 42 1.36 -3.63 -9.48
C GLN A 42 2.61 -3.79 -8.59
N ARG A 43 2.52 -4.55 -7.48
CA ARG A 43 3.55 -4.67 -6.44
C ARG A 43 4.03 -3.31 -5.93
N SER A 44 3.15 -2.33 -5.83
CA SER A 44 3.53 -0.94 -5.53
C SER A 44 3.88 -0.66 -4.06
N VAL A 45 3.90 -1.69 -3.20
CA VAL A 45 4.15 -1.55 -1.76
C VAL A 45 5.50 -2.14 -1.36
N THR A 46 6.33 -1.30 -0.73
CA THR A 46 7.62 -1.67 -0.16
C THR A 46 7.64 -1.41 1.34
N CYS A 47 7.94 -2.42 2.14
CA CYS A 47 8.27 -2.30 3.55
C CYS A 47 9.75 -1.96 3.69
N VAL A 48 10.03 -0.73 4.12
CA VAL A 48 11.36 -0.25 4.44
C VAL A 48 11.61 -0.53 5.92
N SER A 49 12.71 -1.21 6.22
CA SER A 49 13.09 -1.60 7.58
C SER A 49 14.53 -1.21 7.87
N SER A 50 14.84 -0.91 9.13
CA SER A 50 16.21 -0.60 9.55
C SER A 50 16.67 -1.48 10.72
N PRO A 51 17.99 -1.61 10.97
CA PRO A 51 18.53 -2.44 12.05
C PRO A 51 18.02 -2.07 13.44
N SER A 52 17.62 -0.82 13.69
CA SER A 52 16.96 -0.42 14.94
C SER A 52 15.55 -0.97 15.14
N GLY A 53 15.01 -1.72 14.16
CA GLY A 53 13.68 -2.32 14.21
C GLY A 53 12.54 -1.39 13.75
N ARG A 54 12.87 -0.17 13.31
CA ARG A 54 11.90 0.75 12.72
C ARG A 54 11.44 0.27 11.36
N LYS A 55 10.16 0.48 11.05
CA LYS A 55 9.55 0.13 9.77
C LYS A 55 8.64 1.25 9.26
N ALA A 56 8.68 1.47 7.95
CA ALA A 56 7.77 2.34 7.22
C ALA A 56 7.34 1.65 5.93
N PHE A 57 6.20 2.02 5.37
CA PHE A 57 5.70 1.42 4.13
C PHE A 57 5.60 2.48 3.05
N GLN A 58 6.36 2.32 1.99
CA GLN A 58 6.30 3.20 0.84
C GLN A 58 5.37 2.61 -0.20
N VAL A 59 4.43 3.43 -0.67
CA VAL A 59 3.44 3.04 -1.69
C VAL A 59 3.57 3.98 -2.88
N MET A 60 3.89 3.43 -4.04
CA MET A 60 3.90 4.18 -5.28
C MET A 60 2.46 4.37 -5.77
N GLY A 61 1.93 5.58 -5.71
CA GLY A 61 0.59 5.87 -6.21
C GLY A 61 0.55 5.88 -7.74
N GLY A 62 -0.65 5.74 -8.32
CA GLY A 62 -0.84 5.72 -9.78
C GLY A 62 -0.39 6.98 -10.53
N SER A 63 -0.10 8.09 -9.83
CA SER A 63 0.52 9.29 -10.41
C SER A 63 2.06 9.25 -10.42
N GLY A 64 2.67 8.13 -10.03
CA GLY A 64 4.11 8.00 -9.79
C GLY A 64 4.60 8.63 -8.48
N ARG A 65 3.71 9.24 -7.68
CA ARG A 65 4.10 9.86 -6.41
C ARG A 65 4.27 8.77 -5.34
N LEU A 66 5.40 8.83 -4.63
CA LEU A 66 5.66 7.96 -3.49
C LEU A 66 4.95 8.47 -2.23
N TYR A 67 4.33 7.57 -1.50
CA TYR A 67 3.67 7.86 -0.23
C TYR A 67 4.27 7.01 0.88
N THR A 68 4.99 7.65 1.80
CA THR A 68 5.45 7.00 3.03
C THR A 68 4.31 6.92 4.05
N CYS A 69 3.84 5.71 4.29
CA CYS A 69 2.72 5.35 5.13
C CYS A 69 3.20 4.71 6.45
N PHE A 70 2.50 5.02 7.54
CA PHE A 70 2.87 4.62 8.89
C PHE A 70 1.76 3.74 9.49
N MET A 71 2.02 2.43 9.57
CA MET A 71 1.00 1.46 9.92
C MET A 71 0.67 1.42 11.42
N SER A 72 1.56 1.91 12.30
CA SER A 72 1.30 2.00 13.74
C SER A 72 0.14 2.94 14.09
N CYS A 73 -0.13 3.93 13.23
CA CYS A 73 -1.20 4.92 13.42
C CYS A 73 -2.14 5.04 12.21
N HIS A 74 -2.03 4.12 11.25
CA HIS A 74 -2.79 4.13 9.98
C HIS A 74 -2.77 5.49 9.29
N PHE A 75 -1.58 6.10 9.21
CA PHE A 75 -1.41 7.42 8.60
C PHE A 75 -0.85 7.30 7.18
N CYS A 76 -1.43 8.09 6.27
CA CYS A 76 -0.92 8.31 4.93
C CYS A 76 -1.04 9.79 4.57
N PRO A 77 0.01 10.43 4.03
CA PRO A 77 -0.02 11.84 3.68
C PRO A 77 -0.79 12.13 2.37
N CYS A 78 -1.52 11.16 1.81
CA CYS A 78 -2.22 11.38 0.56
C CYS A 78 -3.46 12.29 0.71
N PRO A 79 -3.82 13.08 -0.31
CA PRO A 79 -4.98 13.97 -0.24
C PRO A 79 -6.30 13.25 0.10
N ALA A 80 -6.47 12.02 -0.40
CA ALA A 80 -7.66 11.22 -0.16
C ALA A 80 -7.81 10.81 1.32
N PHE A 81 -6.70 10.60 2.04
CA PHE A 81 -6.72 10.31 3.47
C PHE A 81 -7.23 11.53 4.26
N ALA A 82 -6.63 12.70 4.01
CA ALA A 82 -7.04 13.94 4.66
C ALA A 82 -8.51 14.31 4.40
N HIS A 83 -8.99 14.10 3.17
CA HIS A 83 -10.37 14.40 2.83
C HIS A 83 -11.36 13.33 3.33
N THR A 84 -11.18 12.08 2.91
CA THR A 84 -12.18 11.00 3.10
C THR A 84 -12.19 10.49 4.52
N VAL A 85 -11.00 10.25 5.10
CA VAL A 85 -10.87 9.65 6.44
C VAL A 85 -10.99 10.72 7.51
N LEU A 86 -10.16 11.77 7.46
CA LEU A 86 -10.09 12.76 8.55
C LEU A 86 -11.23 13.78 8.51
N ARG A 87 -11.58 14.33 7.33
CA ARG A 87 -12.58 15.41 7.24
C ARG A 87 -14.00 14.93 7.06
N ARG A 88 -14.23 13.95 6.19
CA ARG A 88 -15.58 13.48 5.85
C ARG A 88 -16.03 12.28 6.67
N ASN A 89 -15.09 11.51 7.22
CA ASN A 89 -15.37 10.23 7.88
C ASN A 89 -16.21 9.29 6.99
N GLU A 90 -15.96 9.33 5.68
CA GLU A 90 -16.69 8.57 4.64
C GLU A 90 -16.07 7.18 4.38
N GLY A 91 -14.91 6.91 4.99
CA GLY A 91 -14.26 5.61 4.89
C GLY A 91 -13.14 5.49 5.91
N PRO A 92 -12.82 4.26 6.36
CA PRO A 92 -11.85 4.04 7.43
C PRO A 92 -10.41 4.25 6.98
N LEU A 93 -10.11 4.03 5.68
CA LEU A 93 -8.76 4.03 5.13
C LEU A 93 -8.70 4.66 3.74
N CYS A 94 -7.55 5.20 3.38
CA CYS A 94 -7.23 5.48 1.97
C CYS A 94 -6.69 4.22 1.28
N LYS A 95 -6.65 4.25 -0.06
CA LYS A 95 -6.25 3.09 -0.86
C LYS A 95 -4.83 2.63 -0.58
N HIS A 96 -3.93 3.54 -0.20
CA HIS A 96 -2.54 3.20 0.07
C HIS A 96 -2.40 2.40 1.36
N ILE A 97 -3.09 2.80 2.44
CA ILE A 97 -3.07 2.04 3.70
C ILE A 97 -3.75 0.68 3.50
N LEU A 98 -4.88 0.66 2.77
CA LEU A 98 -5.55 -0.59 2.45
C LEU A 98 -4.66 -1.51 1.60
N ALA A 99 -3.94 -0.98 0.61
CA ALA A 99 -2.99 -1.75 -0.18
C ALA A 99 -1.85 -2.33 0.66
N VAL A 100 -1.34 -1.59 1.65
CA VAL A 100 -0.35 -2.12 2.59
C VAL A 100 -0.90 -3.33 3.34
N TYR A 101 -2.11 -3.22 3.90
CA TYR A 101 -2.76 -4.34 4.59
C TYR A 101 -2.94 -5.56 3.70
N LEU A 102 -3.44 -5.35 2.48
CA LEU A 102 -3.65 -6.43 1.53
C LEU A 102 -2.33 -7.09 1.13
N CYS A 103 -1.30 -6.31 0.80
CA CYS A 103 0.02 -6.85 0.49
C CYS A 103 0.61 -7.67 1.65
N GLN A 104 0.43 -7.21 2.89
CA GLN A 104 0.89 -7.93 4.08
C GLN A 104 0.11 -9.24 4.28
N ALA A 105 -1.21 -9.20 4.17
CA ALA A 105 -2.07 -10.38 4.31
C ALA A 105 -1.80 -11.43 3.22
N MET A 106 -1.46 -10.98 2.01
CA MET A 106 -1.17 -11.80 0.85
C MET A 106 0.31 -12.23 0.75
N GLY A 107 1.19 -11.70 1.62
CA GLY A 107 2.61 -12.04 1.63
C GLY A 107 3.40 -11.50 0.43
N VAL A 108 2.92 -10.44 -0.23
CA VAL A 108 3.52 -9.86 -1.45
C VAL A 108 4.23 -8.53 -1.22
N THR A 109 4.35 -8.09 0.04
CA THR A 109 5.05 -6.85 0.36
C THR A 109 6.54 -6.97 0.05
N GLN A 110 7.04 -6.09 -0.82
CA GLN A 110 8.48 -5.99 -1.08
C GLN A 110 9.22 -5.58 0.19
N GLN A 111 10.44 -6.08 0.40
CA GLN A 111 11.24 -5.78 1.58
C GLN A 111 12.50 -5.02 1.16
N GLU A 112 12.78 -3.93 1.87
CA GLU A 112 13.99 -3.16 1.68
C GLU A 112 14.62 -2.88 3.05
N SER A 113 15.93 -3.12 3.16
CA SER A 113 16.71 -2.81 4.35
C SER A 113 17.52 -1.54 4.13
N VAL A 114 17.36 -0.55 5.00
CA VAL A 114 18.06 0.74 4.96
C VAL A 114 18.83 0.97 6.25
N SER A 115 19.79 1.90 6.22
CA SER A 115 20.48 2.33 7.44
C SER A 115 19.55 3.11 8.37
N ASP A 116 19.89 3.18 9.67
CA ASP A 116 19.12 4.00 10.61
C ASP A 116 19.16 5.49 10.24
N GLN A 117 20.23 5.97 9.59
CA GLN A 117 20.31 7.33 9.07
C GLN A 117 19.29 7.56 7.94
N GLN A 118 19.22 6.65 6.96
CA GLN A 118 18.24 6.73 5.87
C GLN A 118 16.80 6.64 6.40
N MET A 119 16.56 5.74 7.36
CA MET A 119 15.28 5.65 8.06
C MET A 119 14.93 6.98 8.74
N SER A 120 15.87 7.61 9.45
CA SER A 120 15.63 8.93 10.07
C SER A 120 15.22 9.99 9.05
N MET A 121 15.86 10.04 7.88
CA MET A 121 15.50 10.96 6.79
C MET A 121 14.08 10.71 6.31
N LEU A 122 13.72 9.44 6.01
CA LEU A 122 12.36 9.05 5.62
C LEU A 122 11.32 9.46 6.65
N LEU A 123 11.56 9.19 7.94
CA LEU A 123 10.63 9.51 9.02
C LEU A 123 10.48 11.02 9.24
N SER A 124 11.52 11.81 8.94
CA SER A 124 11.49 13.28 9.06
C SER A 124 10.75 13.97 7.92
N GLY A 125 10.31 13.23 6.89
CA GLY A 125 9.68 13.80 5.70
C GLY A 125 10.66 14.51 4.76
N THR A 126 11.97 14.34 4.97
CA THR A 126 13.01 14.73 4.01
C THR A 126 13.18 13.59 3.00
N GLU A 127 12.20 13.40 2.12
CA GLU A 127 12.41 12.52 0.97
C GLU A 127 13.47 13.16 0.05
N ILE A 128 14.55 12.43 -0.19
CA ILE A 128 15.58 12.77 -1.18
C ILE A 128 14.89 12.77 -2.55
N LEU A 129 15.10 13.88 -3.27
CA LEU A 129 14.60 14.21 -4.60
C LEU A 129 14.67 13.06 -5.62
#